data_AF-A0A1S9RRW2-F1
#
_entry.id   AF-A0A1S9RRW2-F1
#
_cell.length_a   1.000
_cell.length_b   1.000
_cell.length_c   1.000
_cell.angle_alpha   90.00
_cell.angle_beta   90.00
_cell.angle_gamma   90.00
#
_symmetry.space_group_name_H-M   'P 1'
#
loop_
_entity.id
_entity.type
_entity.pdbx_description
1 polymer ?
#
loop_
_entity_poly.entity_id
_entity_poly.type
_entity_poly.pdbx_seq_one_letter_code
_entity_poly.pdbx_strand_id
1 'polypeptide(L)'
;MTFESTDAGASTTFPMQCSALRKNGHVVIKGRPCKIIDMSTSKTGKHGHAKVHLVATDIFTGKKLEDLSPSTHNMDVPHVARKEYQLLDITDDDFLSLMKDDGDTKDDVKLPEGEVGARILKMFREEEKDVNVIIQTAMGEEAAIEAKEAPK
;
A
#
# COMPACT_ATOMS: atom_id res chain seq x y z
N MET A 1 -18.12 22.94 -12.60
CA MET A 1 -18.83 21.85 -11.88
C MET A 1 -17.79 20.79 -11.61
N THR A 2 -17.22 20.78 -10.41
CA THR A 2 -16.33 19.71 -9.95
C THR A 2 -17.20 18.52 -9.61
N PHE A 3 -17.07 17.44 -10.37
CA PHE A 3 -17.70 16.17 -10.05
C PHE A 3 -16.88 15.55 -8.91
N GLU A 4 -17.33 15.75 -7.67
CA GLU A 4 -16.92 14.90 -6.55
C GLU A 4 -17.56 13.52 -6.78
N SER A 5 -16.76 12.58 -7.28
CA SER A 5 -17.12 11.17 -7.25
C SER A 5 -17.31 10.76 -5.80
N THR A 6 -18.57 10.62 -5.39
CA THR A 6 -18.96 10.07 -4.10
C THR A 6 -18.44 8.64 -3.98
N ASP A 7 -17.35 8.45 -3.24
CA ASP A 7 -16.92 7.11 -2.83
C ASP A 7 -17.95 6.57 -1.84
N ALA A 8 -18.69 5.55 -2.27
CA ALA A 8 -19.83 5.01 -1.55
C ALA A 8 -19.36 4.19 -0.33
N GLY A 9 -19.02 4.87 0.77
CA GLY A 9 -19.18 4.38 2.15
C GLY A 9 -18.52 3.05 2.57
N ALA A 10 -17.61 2.48 1.79
CA ALA A 10 -16.89 1.29 2.20
C ALA A 10 -15.82 1.66 3.25
N SER A 11 -15.82 0.96 4.38
CA SER A 11 -14.77 1.14 5.39
C SER A 11 -13.42 0.81 4.78
N THR A 12 -12.45 1.72 4.88
CA THR A 12 -11.08 1.52 4.37
C THR A 12 -10.25 0.54 5.20
N THR A 13 -10.78 0.16 6.36
CA THR A 13 -10.18 -0.77 7.32
C THR A 13 -11.22 -1.77 7.84
N PHE A 14 -10.74 -2.85 8.45
CA PHE A 14 -11.55 -3.79 9.20
C PHE A 14 -10.87 -4.16 10.53
N PRO A 15 -11.63 -4.43 11.61
CA PRO A 15 -11.04 -4.78 12.89
C PRO A 15 -10.52 -6.22 12.88
N MET A 16 -9.35 -6.43 13.49
CA MET A 16 -8.80 -7.75 13.76
C MET A 16 -8.18 -7.78 15.16
N GLN A 17 -8.43 -8.86 15.92
CA GLN A 17 -7.82 -9.03 17.23
C GLN A 17 -6.28 -9.03 17.12
N CYS A 18 -5.59 -8.30 18.00
CA CYS A 18 -4.14 -8.10 17.94
C CYS A 18 -3.35 -9.43 17.93
N SER A 19 -3.79 -10.44 18.68
CA SER A 19 -3.18 -11.78 18.66
C SER A 19 -3.37 -12.55 17.35
N ALA A 20 -4.29 -12.14 16.49
CA ALA A 20 -4.51 -12.74 15.17
C ALA A 20 -3.62 -12.12 14.08
N LEU A 21 -3.01 -10.95 14.34
CA LEU A 21 -2.03 -10.35 13.44
C LEU A 21 -0.82 -11.27 13.28
N ARG A 22 -0.15 -11.17 12.13
CA ARG A 22 1.03 -11.97 11.78
C ARG A 22 2.07 -11.10 11.10
N LYS A 23 3.35 -11.48 11.23
CA LYS A 23 4.44 -10.91 10.43
C LYS A 23 4.10 -11.02 8.93
N ASN A 24 4.47 -10.00 8.16
CA ASN A 24 4.07 -9.75 6.77
C ASN A 24 2.58 -9.44 6.54
N GLY A 25 1.74 -9.47 7.58
CA GLY A 25 0.38 -8.93 7.53
C GLY A 25 0.36 -7.41 7.57
N HIS A 26 -0.83 -6.82 7.51
CA HIS A 26 -1.03 -5.38 7.57
C HIS A 26 -1.69 -4.96 8.88
N VAL A 27 -1.44 -3.73 9.31
CA VAL A 27 -2.06 -3.10 10.48
C VAL A 27 -2.01 -1.59 10.30
N VAL A 28 -3.00 -0.88 10.85
CA VAL A 28 -2.97 0.58 10.95
C VAL A 28 -2.28 0.98 12.25
N ILE A 29 -1.20 1.77 12.15
CA ILE A 29 -0.53 2.35 13.32
C ILE A 29 -0.53 3.86 13.15
N LYS A 30 -1.10 4.57 14.13
CA LYS A 30 -1.20 6.05 14.14
C LYS A 30 -1.81 6.60 12.84
N GLY A 31 -2.86 5.94 12.34
CA GLY A 31 -3.58 6.33 11.14
C GLY A 31 -2.88 6.02 9.82
N ARG A 32 -1.74 5.31 9.83
CA ARG A 32 -1.01 4.93 8.60
C ARG A 32 -1.11 3.43 8.30
N PRO A 33 -1.34 3.03 7.03
CA PRO A 33 -1.33 1.63 6.63
C PRO A 33 0.11 1.09 6.64
N CYS A 34 0.36 0.06 7.44
CA CYS A 34 1.69 -0.49 7.64
C CYS A 34 1.74 -2.00 7.35
N LYS A 35 2.89 -2.50 6.90
CA LYS A 35 3.23 -3.91 6.82
C LYS A 35 4.03 -4.31 8.07
N ILE A 36 3.58 -5.34 8.78
CA ILE A 36 4.23 -5.84 10.01
C ILE A 36 5.55 -6.53 9.64
N ILE A 37 6.67 -6.00 10.12
CA ILE A 37 8.01 -6.55 9.90
C ILE A 37 8.52 -7.37 11.09
N ASP A 38 8.02 -7.07 12.29
CA ASP A 38 8.30 -7.83 13.49
C ASP A 38 7.12 -7.79 14.49
N MET A 39 6.98 -8.86 15.27
CA MET A 39 5.89 -9.01 16.25
C MET A 39 6.38 -9.88 17.40
N SER A 40 6.34 -9.33 18.61
CA SER A 40 6.71 -10.06 19.83
C SER A 40 5.57 -10.03 20.85
N THR A 41 5.42 -11.12 21.60
CA THR A 41 4.39 -11.21 22.65
C THR A 41 5.06 -11.36 24.01
N SER A 42 4.68 -10.51 24.96
CA SER A 42 5.16 -10.54 26.34
C SER A 42 4.01 -10.86 27.28
N LYS A 43 4.27 -11.69 28.31
CA LYS A 43 3.31 -11.93 29.40
C LYS A 43 3.51 -10.86 30.46
N THR A 44 2.43 -10.27 30.95
CA THR A 44 2.50 -9.32 32.06
C THR A 44 2.26 -10.06 33.39
N GLY A 45 3.34 -10.44 34.09
CA GLY A 45 3.24 -11.09 35.41
C GLY A 45 2.38 -12.37 35.46
N LYS A 46 1.93 -12.75 36.66
CA LYS A 46 1.20 -14.01 36.91
C LYS A 46 -0.26 -14.01 36.43
N HIS A 47 -0.91 -12.83 36.40
CA HIS A 47 -2.34 -12.68 36.10
C HIS A 47 -2.63 -11.71 34.96
N GLY A 48 -1.62 -11.09 34.35
CA GLY A 48 -1.84 -10.06 33.35
C GLY A 48 -1.99 -10.62 31.94
N HIS A 49 -2.76 -9.90 31.12
CA HIS A 49 -2.96 -10.22 29.72
C HIS A 49 -1.65 -10.12 28.94
N ALA A 50 -1.50 -10.95 27.91
CA ALA A 50 -0.37 -10.82 27.01
C ALA A 50 -0.42 -9.46 26.30
N LYS A 51 0.74 -8.83 26.15
CA LYS A 51 0.92 -7.60 25.37
C LYS A 51 1.70 -7.95 24.12
N VAL A 52 1.25 -7.45 22.97
CA VAL A 52 1.90 -7.62 21.68
C VAL A 52 2.60 -6.32 21.34
N HIS A 53 3.91 -6.38 21.11
CA HIS A 53 4.69 -5.31 20.52
C HIS A 53 4.78 -5.55 19.02
N LEU A 54 4.27 -4.59 18.25
CA LEU A 54 4.25 -4.59 16.80
C LEU A 54 5.29 -3.61 16.29
N VAL A 55 6.05 -4.06 15.32
CA VAL A 55 6.96 -3.22 14.55
C VAL A 55 6.56 -3.36 13.09
N ALA A 56 6.23 -2.25 12.45
CA ALA A 56 5.74 -2.22 11.10
C ALA A 56 6.40 -1.10 10.29
N THR A 57 6.34 -1.22 8.96
CA THR A 57 6.79 -0.18 8.04
C THR A 57 5.59 0.32 7.26
N ASP A 58 5.44 1.64 7.24
CA ASP A 58 4.46 2.33 6.41
C ASP A 58 4.67 1.96 4.94
N ILE A 59 3.61 1.49 4.26
CA ILE A 59 3.73 0.91 2.92
C ILE A 59 3.99 1.95 1.82
N PHE A 60 3.77 3.24 2.09
CA PHE A 60 3.95 4.32 1.12
C PHE A 60 5.21 5.14 1.39
N THR A 61 5.50 5.42 2.66
CA THR A 61 6.60 6.31 3.06
C THR A 61 7.85 5.55 3.52
N GLY A 62 7.76 4.23 3.71
CA GLY A 62 8.88 3.42 4.22
C GLY A 62 9.25 3.73 5.68
N LYS A 63 8.50 4.61 6.38
CA LYS A 63 8.78 4.98 7.76
C LYS A 63 8.43 3.83 8.70
N LYS A 64 9.37 3.52 9.62
CA LYS A 64 9.16 2.53 10.68
C LYS A 64 8.22 3.09 11.75
N LEU A 65 7.21 2.31 12.13
CA LEU A 65 6.23 2.62 13.15
C LEU A 65 6.10 1.44 14.13
N GLU A 66 5.83 1.74 15.39
CA GLU A 66 5.71 0.75 16.45
C GLU A 66 4.49 1.01 17.30
N ASP A 67 3.89 -0.06 17.81
CA ASP A 67 2.76 -0.02 18.73
C ASP A 67 2.81 -1.17 19.75
N LEU A 68 2.21 -0.95 20.93
CA LEU A 68 2.09 -1.94 21.99
C LEU A 68 0.64 -2.06 22.41
N SER A 69 0.01 -3.17 22.05
CA SER A 69 -1.43 -3.39 22.29
C SER A 69 -1.68 -4.69 23.07
N PRO A 70 -2.67 -4.74 23.98
CA PRO A 70 -3.13 -5.99 24.58
C PRO A 70 -3.54 -7.01 23.52
N SER A 71 -3.21 -8.28 23.73
CA SER A 71 -3.45 -9.35 22.76
C SER A 71 -4.93 -9.54 22.40
N THR A 72 -5.84 -9.09 23.27
CA THR A 72 -7.30 -9.19 23.10
C THR A 72 -7.93 -7.93 22.52
N HIS A 73 -7.19 -6.83 22.38
CA HIS A 73 -7.72 -5.63 21.73
C HIS A 73 -7.84 -5.83 20.23
N ASN A 74 -8.87 -5.24 19.63
CA ASN A 74 -8.97 -5.13 18.18
C ASN A 74 -8.05 -4.00 17.70
N MET A 75 -7.39 -4.26 16.59
CA MET A 75 -6.58 -3.32 15.82
C MET A 75 -7.20 -3.17 14.44
N ASP A 76 -7.11 -1.97 13.87
CA ASP A 76 -7.54 -1.75 12.49
C ASP A 76 -6.54 -2.38 11.51
N VAL A 77 -7.05 -3.08 10.51
CA VAL A 77 -6.28 -3.64 9.40
C VAL A 77 -6.73 -2.95 8.12
N PRO A 78 -5.82 -2.36 7.32
CA PRO A 78 -6.22 -1.69 6.09
C PRO A 78 -6.61 -2.69 5.01
N HIS A 79 -7.60 -2.33 4.20
CA HIS A 79 -7.79 -2.98 2.90
C HIS A 79 -6.66 -2.54 1.98
N VAL A 80 -5.81 -3.49 1.57
CA VAL A 80 -4.69 -3.24 0.67
C VAL A 80 -4.97 -3.96 -0.65
N ALA A 81 -5.19 -3.17 -1.70
CA ALA A 81 -5.35 -3.68 -3.06
C ALA A 81 -4.06 -3.48 -3.84
N ARG A 82 -3.79 -4.40 -4.77
CA ARG A 82 -2.75 -4.25 -5.78
C ARG A 82 -3.39 -4.53 -7.12
N LYS A 83 -3.26 -3.60 -8.06
CA LYS A 83 -3.76 -3.77 -9.42
C LYS A 83 -2.65 -3.43 -10.40
N GLU A 84 -2.56 -4.25 -11.43
CA GLU A 84 -1.62 -4.09 -12.53
C GLU A 84 -2.30 -3.31 -13.65
N TYR A 85 -1.56 -2.36 -14.22
CA TYR A 85 -2.02 -1.53 -15.34
C TYR A 85 -0.93 -1.45 -16.40
N GLN A 86 -1.32 -1.36 -17.65
CA GLN A 86 -0.39 -1.08 -18.74
C GLN A 86 -0.05 0.41 -18.73
N LEU A 87 1.24 0.75 -18.78
CA LEU A 87 1.71 2.11 -18.92
C LEU A 87 1.57 2.54 -20.39
N LEU A 88 0.83 3.62 -20.62
CA LEU A 88 0.65 4.23 -21.94
C LEU A 88 1.62 5.38 -22.17
N ASP A 89 1.78 6.24 -21.16
CA ASP A 89 2.65 7.41 -21.24
C ASP A 89 3.07 7.93 -19.85
N ILE A 90 4.08 8.79 -19.81
CA ILE A 90 4.48 9.57 -18.64
C ILE A 90 4.42 11.05 -19.03
N THR A 91 3.42 11.74 -18.49
CA THR A 91 3.13 13.15 -18.77
C THR A 91 4.27 14.09 -18.35
N ASP A 92 4.25 15.33 -18.86
CA ASP A 92 5.25 16.36 -18.55
C ASP A 92 5.28 16.74 -17.05
N ASP A 93 4.18 16.55 -16.33
CA ASP A 93 4.05 16.81 -14.89
C ASP A 93 4.40 15.57 -14.02
N ASP A 94 5.04 14.56 -14.62
CA ASP A 94 5.43 13.28 -14.01
C ASP A 94 4.26 12.41 -13.54
N PHE A 95 3.07 12.54 -14.12
CA PHE A 95 1.96 11.59 -13.90
C PHE A 95 2.00 10.43 -14.89
N LEU A 96 1.71 9.22 -14.39
CA LEU A 96 1.63 8.00 -15.18
C LEU A 96 0.24 7.93 -15.83
N SER A 97 0.21 7.77 -17.16
CA SER A 97 -1.01 7.45 -17.88
C SER A 97 -1.15 5.94 -17.98
N LEU A 98 -2.10 5.37 -17.23
CA LEU A 98 -2.26 3.93 -17.05
C LEU A 98 -3.57 3.43 -17.68
N MET A 99 -3.53 2.37 -18.47
CA MET A 99 -4.73 1.77 -19.08
C MET A 99 -5.41 0.81 -18.10
N LYS A 100 -6.72 1.00 -17.89
CA LYS A 100 -7.59 0.09 -17.15
C LYS A 100 -8.15 -1.00 -18.06
N ASP A 101 -8.70 -2.06 -17.45
CA ASP A 101 -9.29 -3.19 -18.17
C ASP A 101 -10.55 -2.82 -18.99
N ASP A 102 -11.21 -1.72 -18.63
CA ASP A 102 -12.40 -1.19 -19.32
C ASP A 102 -12.05 -0.28 -20.52
N GLY A 103 -10.76 -0.02 -20.75
CA GLY A 103 -10.26 0.84 -21.81
C GLY A 103 -10.12 2.31 -21.43
N ASP A 104 -10.55 2.71 -20.22
CA ASP A 104 -10.33 4.06 -19.72
C ASP A 104 -8.89 4.24 -19.20
N THR A 105 -8.45 5.50 -19.08
CA THR A 105 -7.15 5.84 -18.49
C THR A 105 -7.27 6.19 -17.01
N LYS A 106 -6.15 6.03 -16.31
CA LYS A 106 -5.92 6.45 -14.93
C LYS A 106 -4.66 7.32 -14.93
N ASP A 107 -4.85 8.62 -14.66
CA ASP A 107 -3.83 9.67 -14.82
C ASP A 107 -3.57 10.45 -13.52
N ASP A 108 -3.97 9.88 -12.38
CA ASP A 108 -3.90 10.46 -11.03
C ASP A 108 -2.72 9.94 -10.19
N VAL A 109 -1.96 8.97 -10.71
CA VAL A 109 -0.78 8.42 -10.03
C VAL A 109 0.48 9.11 -10.51
N LYS A 110 1.22 9.73 -9.59
CA LYS A 110 2.53 10.32 -9.89
C LYS A 110 3.60 9.24 -10.00
N LEU A 111 4.56 9.42 -10.91
CA LEU A 111 5.78 8.65 -11.00
C LEU A 111 6.50 8.70 -9.63
N PRO A 112 6.75 7.54 -8.98
CA PRO A 112 7.38 7.52 -7.67
C PRO A 112 8.85 7.91 -7.77
N GLU A 113 9.40 8.46 -6.69
CA GLU A 113 10.84 8.66 -6.60
C GLU A 113 11.58 7.33 -6.33
N GLY A 114 12.91 7.34 -6.48
CA GLY A 114 13.77 6.21 -6.13
C GLY A 114 13.78 5.08 -7.18
N GLU A 115 14.05 3.86 -6.72
CA GLU A 115 14.33 2.72 -7.61
C GLU A 115 13.16 2.35 -8.53
N VAL A 116 11.92 2.45 -8.03
CA VAL A 116 10.72 2.11 -8.82
C VAL A 116 10.53 3.09 -9.97
N GLY A 117 10.62 4.40 -9.70
CA GLY A 117 10.51 5.42 -10.75
C GLY A 117 11.63 5.34 -11.78
N ALA A 118 12.88 5.17 -11.31
CA ALA A 118 14.02 4.97 -12.19
C ALA A 118 13.84 3.73 -13.09
N ARG A 119 13.28 2.65 -12.53
CA ARG A 119 12.97 1.43 -13.29
C ARG A 119 11.87 1.64 -14.33
N ILE A 120 10.80 2.35 -13.98
CA ILE A 120 9.73 2.73 -14.92
C ILE A 120 10.31 3.54 -16.08
N LEU A 121 11.07 4.60 -15.78
CA LEU A 121 11.70 5.46 -16.79
C LEU A 121 12.64 4.68 -17.71
N LYS A 122 13.48 3.81 -17.14
CA LYS A 122 14.40 2.98 -17.92
C LYS A 122 13.67 2.05 -18.87
N MET A 123 12.69 1.28 -18.38
CA MET A 123 11.95 0.34 -19.22
C MET A 123 11.14 1.04 -20.31
N PHE A 124 10.51 2.17 -19.97
CA PHE A 124 9.59 2.86 -20.87
C PHE A 124 10.30 3.79 -21.85
N ARG A 125 11.19 4.68 -21.35
CA ARG A 125 11.84 5.72 -22.17
C ARG A 125 13.16 5.30 -22.80
N GLU A 126 13.92 4.40 -22.17
CA GLU A 126 15.24 3.98 -22.70
C GLU A 126 15.18 2.65 -23.46
N GLU A 127 14.43 1.67 -22.93
CA GLU A 127 14.32 0.34 -23.53
C GLU A 127 13.13 0.22 -24.50
N GLU A 128 12.25 1.23 -24.56
CA GLU A 128 11.04 1.25 -25.41
C GLU A 128 10.20 -0.02 -25.30
N LYS A 129 10.08 -0.56 -24.07
CA LYS A 129 9.31 -1.76 -23.78
C LYS A 129 7.89 -1.43 -23.38
N ASP A 130 6.99 -2.36 -23.63
CA ASP A 130 5.69 -2.38 -22.97
C ASP A 130 5.90 -2.63 -21.47
N VAL A 131 5.37 -1.76 -20.62
CA VAL A 131 5.55 -1.82 -19.17
C VAL A 131 4.21 -1.98 -18.48
N ASN A 132 4.11 -2.99 -17.60
CA ASN A 132 3.03 -3.10 -16.65
C ASN A 132 3.49 -2.58 -15.28
N VAL A 133 2.72 -1.64 -14.74
CA VAL A 133 2.96 -0.99 -13.44
C VAL A 133 1.95 -1.53 -12.43
N ILE A 134 2.44 -1.94 -11.26
CA ILE A 134 1.60 -2.39 -10.16
C ILE A 134 1.38 -1.22 -9.21
N ILE A 135 0.11 -0.79 -9.13
CA ILE A 135 -0.35 0.22 -8.18
C ILE A 135 -0.86 -0.47 -6.93
N GLN A 136 -0.37 -0.02 -5.78
CA GLN A 136 -0.88 -0.39 -4.48
C GLN A 136 -1.79 0.71 -3.94
N THR A 137 -2.99 0.36 -3.49
CA THR A 137 -3.96 1.28 -2.91
C THR A 137 -4.34 0.82 -1.51
N ALA A 138 -4.34 1.75 -0.54
CA ALA A 138 -4.80 1.52 0.82
C ALA A 138 -5.23 2.82 1.48
N MET A 139 -6.37 2.82 2.18
CA MET A 139 -6.85 3.97 2.95
C MET A 139 -6.95 5.29 2.16
N GLY A 140 -7.29 5.21 0.87
CA GLY A 140 -7.40 6.38 -0.02
C GLY A 140 -6.07 6.92 -0.55
N GLU A 141 -4.95 6.29 -0.20
CA GLU A 141 -3.61 6.59 -0.75
C GLU A 141 -3.25 5.51 -1.78
N GLU A 142 -2.53 5.91 -2.84
CA GLU A 142 -2.05 5.01 -3.87
C GLU A 142 -0.64 5.37 -4.34
N ALA A 143 0.12 4.34 -4.74
CA ALA A 143 1.47 4.50 -5.27
C ALA A 143 1.84 3.37 -6.21
N ALA A 144 2.67 3.66 -7.22
CA ALA A 144 3.34 2.64 -8.01
C ALA A 144 4.44 1.98 -7.17
N ILE A 145 4.35 0.66 -7.00
CA ILE A 145 5.28 -0.11 -6.13
C ILE A 145 6.19 -1.05 -6.91
N GLU A 146 5.86 -1.35 -8.16
CA GLU A 146 6.61 -2.28 -8.99
C GLU A 146 6.32 -2.00 -10.47
N ALA A 147 7.31 -2.24 -11.32
CA ALA A 147 7.19 -2.19 -12.77
C ALA A 147 7.86 -3.40 -13.41
N LYS A 148 7.22 -4.00 -14.40
CA LYS A 148 7.72 -5.17 -15.13
C LYS A 148 7.41 -5.04 -16.62
N GLU A 149 8.22 -5.71 -17.43
CA GLU A 149 7.94 -5.83 -18.86
C GLU A 149 6.60 -6.56 -19.05
N ALA A 150 5.75 -6.03 -19.91
CA ALA A 150 4.46 -6.63 -20.22
C ALA A 150 4.69 -7.99 -20.92
N PRO A 151 3.87 -9.00 -20.64
CA PRO A 151 3.94 -10.27 -21.35
C PRO A 151 3.67 -10.05 -22.85
N LYS A 152 4.46 -10.71 -23.69
CA LYS A 152 4.26 -10.76 -25.15
C LYS A 152 3.04 -11.57 -25.55
#